data_AF-A0A5J5R0G1-F1
#
_entry.id   AF-A0A5J5R0G1-F1
#
_cell.length_a   1.000
_cell.length_b   1.000
_cell.length_c   1.000
_cell.angle_alpha   90.00
_cell.angle_beta   90.00
_cell.angle_gamma   90.00
#
_symmetry.space_group_name_H-M   'P 1'
#
loop_
_entity.id
_entity.type
_entity.pdbx_description
1 polymer ?
#
loop_
_entity_poly.entity_id
_entity_poly.type
_entity_poly.pdbx_seq_one_letter_code
_entity_poly.pdbx_strand_id
1 'polypeptide(L)'
;MVILMVLQFGAIHSKPTTYMVGDEDGWDSGLDMEGWTKGKTFHAGDFLVFTYDGQQFDVAVVNQTGHDSCSLNEGAKVFHSGNDKIQLAFGANYFIDTVADLCAAGMKMAINATAPPPSV
;
A
#
# COMPACT_ATOMS: atom_id res chain seq x y z
N MET A 1 7.95 -22.81 -48.72
CA MET A 1 7.29 -23.02 -47.41
C MET A 1 7.67 -21.87 -46.51
N VAL A 2 6.76 -20.91 -46.31
CA VAL A 2 6.93 -19.82 -45.34
C VAL A 2 6.46 -20.38 -44.01
N ILE A 3 7.38 -20.63 -43.08
CA ILE A 3 7.02 -21.06 -41.72
C ILE A 3 6.57 -19.80 -40.98
N LEU A 4 5.25 -19.61 -40.84
CA LEU A 4 4.68 -18.71 -39.85
C LEU A 4 5.09 -19.24 -38.47
N MET A 5 6.14 -18.66 -37.88
CA MET A 5 6.37 -18.78 -36.45
C MET A 5 5.30 -17.94 -35.75
N VAL A 6 4.21 -18.58 -35.36
CA VAL A 6 3.27 -18.00 -34.40
C VAL A 6 4.02 -17.92 -33.07
N LEU A 7 4.51 -16.73 -32.73
CA LEU A 7 4.95 -16.43 -31.37
C LEU A 7 3.74 -16.59 -30.46
N GLN A 8 3.57 -17.77 -29.88
CA GLN A 8 2.68 -17.96 -28.75
C GLN A 8 3.30 -17.20 -27.57
N PHE A 9 2.93 -15.94 -27.42
CA PHE A 9 3.06 -15.23 -26.15
C PHE A 9 2.13 -15.93 -25.15
N GLY A 10 2.65 -16.95 -24.48
CA GLY A 10 2.02 -17.49 -23.29
C GLY A 10 2.14 -16.42 -22.22
N ALA A 11 1.08 -15.63 -22.01
CA ALA A 11 1.08 -14.51 -21.08
C ALA A 11 1.44 -14.98 -19.66
N ILE A 12 2.67 -14.73 -19.21
CA ILE A 12 3.07 -14.91 -17.82
C ILE A 12 2.49 -13.72 -17.06
N HIS A 13 1.32 -13.90 -16.46
CA HIS A 13 0.74 -12.89 -15.57
C HIS A 13 1.66 -12.72 -14.37
N SER A 14 2.30 -11.56 -14.23
CA SER A 14 3.00 -11.23 -12.99
C SER A 14 1.98 -11.24 -11.84
N LYS A 15 2.23 -12.10 -10.84
CA LYS A 15 1.33 -12.22 -9.69
C LYS A 15 1.51 -11.00 -8.78
N PRO A 16 0.43 -10.46 -8.18
CA PRO A 16 0.53 -9.40 -7.19
C PRO A 16 1.50 -9.76 -6.07
N THR A 17 2.36 -8.81 -5.72
CA THR A 17 3.24 -8.90 -4.55
C THR A 17 2.44 -8.54 -3.31
N THR A 18 2.76 -9.18 -2.17
CA THR A 18 2.20 -8.81 -0.86
C THR A 18 3.33 -8.30 0.00
N TYR A 19 3.18 -7.08 0.52
CA TYR A 19 4.12 -6.42 1.42
C TYR A 19 3.56 -6.43 2.84
N MET A 20 4.39 -6.85 3.80
CA MET A 20 4.09 -6.70 5.22
C MET A 20 4.55 -5.31 5.64
N VAL A 21 3.62 -4.42 5.96
CA VAL A 21 3.95 -3.03 6.33
C VAL A 21 4.76 -3.03 7.62
N GLY A 22 5.90 -2.33 7.62
CA GLY A 22 6.84 -2.32 8.75
C GLY A 22 7.58 -3.64 8.99
N ASP A 23 7.54 -4.57 8.03
CA ASP A 23 8.22 -5.87 8.10
C ASP A 23 7.84 -6.68 9.37
N GLU A 24 8.76 -6.92 10.31
CA GLU A 24 8.48 -7.65 11.56
C GLU A 24 7.83 -6.77 12.63
N ASP A 25 8.03 -5.44 12.55
CA ASP A 25 7.57 -4.48 13.56
C ASP A 25 6.11 -4.04 13.33
N GLY A 26 5.60 -4.18 12.10
CA GLY A 26 4.21 -3.90 11.77
C GLY A 26 3.88 -2.41 11.61
N TRP A 27 2.61 -2.09 11.77
CA TRP A 27 2.10 -0.72 11.75
C TRP A 27 2.03 -0.18 13.18
N ASP A 28 3.06 0.57 13.58
CA ASP A 28 3.23 1.04 14.97
C ASP A 28 3.75 2.47 15.03
N SER A 29 3.48 3.12 16.17
CA SER A 29 4.00 4.43 16.53
C SER A 29 5.50 4.38 16.81
N GLY A 30 6.28 5.22 16.11
CA GLY A 30 7.74 5.31 16.31
C GLY A 30 8.57 4.61 15.23
N LEU A 31 7.94 3.99 14.25
CA LEU A 31 8.59 3.48 13.04
C LEU A 31 8.62 4.56 11.94
N ASP A 32 9.71 4.60 11.16
CA ASP A 32 9.82 5.46 9.98
C ASP A 32 9.08 4.82 8.80
N MET A 33 7.77 5.01 8.73
CA MET A 33 6.91 4.43 7.68
C MET A 33 7.28 4.94 6.28
N GLU A 34 7.62 6.22 6.15
CA GLU A 34 8.13 6.79 4.89
C GLU A 34 9.48 6.15 4.51
N GLY A 35 10.37 5.95 5.49
CA GLY A 35 11.60 5.19 5.33
C GLY A 35 11.37 3.76 4.87
N TRP A 36 10.38 3.07 5.44
CA TRP A 36 10.04 1.68 5.08
C TRP A 36 9.65 1.54 3.60
N THR A 37 9.02 2.55 3.00
CA THR A 37 8.68 2.52 1.56
C THR A 37 9.91 2.60 0.65
N LYS A 38 11.04 3.13 1.13
CA LYS A 38 12.23 3.41 0.30
C LYS A 38 12.83 2.12 -0.26
N GLY A 39 13.16 2.14 -1.56
CA GLY A 39 13.76 1.01 -2.25
C GLY A 39 12.78 -0.10 -2.64
N LYS A 40 11.49 0.02 -2.30
CA LYS A 40 10.43 -0.89 -2.75
C LYS A 40 9.79 -0.36 -4.04
N THR A 41 9.41 -1.28 -4.92
CA THR A 41 8.69 -0.96 -6.16
C THR A 41 7.28 -1.50 -6.07
N PHE A 42 6.33 -0.58 -5.94
CA PHE A 42 4.91 -0.92 -5.82
C PHE A 42 4.23 -0.88 -7.19
N HIS A 43 3.34 -1.84 -7.43
CA HIS A 43 2.50 -1.88 -8.61
C HIS A 43 1.02 -1.90 -8.23
N ALA A 44 0.19 -1.38 -9.12
CA ALA A 44 -1.25 -1.46 -8.98
C ALA A 44 -1.68 -2.93 -8.89
N GLY A 45 -2.49 -3.26 -7.90
CA GLY A 45 -2.93 -4.62 -7.64
C GLY A 45 -2.08 -5.38 -6.62
N ASP A 46 -0.87 -4.91 -6.28
CA ASP A 46 -0.12 -5.40 -5.12
C ASP A 46 -0.91 -5.19 -3.82
N PHE A 47 -0.58 -5.92 -2.77
CA PHE A 47 -1.23 -5.85 -1.47
C PHE A 47 -0.29 -5.33 -0.39
N LEU A 48 -0.83 -4.54 0.52
CA LEU A 48 -0.25 -4.22 1.81
C LEU A 48 -0.98 -4.99 2.90
N VAL A 49 -0.25 -5.56 3.84
CA VAL A 49 -0.80 -6.17 5.05
C VAL A 49 -0.35 -5.35 6.24
N PHE A 50 -1.33 -4.76 6.92
CA PHE A 50 -1.14 -3.98 8.12
C PHE A 50 -1.40 -4.87 9.33
N THR A 51 -0.35 -5.17 10.09
CA THR A 51 -0.46 -5.89 11.37
C THR A 51 -0.23 -4.90 12.50
N TYR A 52 -1.16 -4.81 13.46
CA TYR A 52 -1.09 -3.86 14.57
C TYR A 52 -2.01 -4.28 15.72
N ASP A 53 -1.83 -3.69 16.91
CA ASP A 53 -2.81 -3.80 17.99
C ASP A 53 -4.05 -2.96 17.65
N GLY A 54 -5.13 -3.62 17.22
CA GLY A 54 -6.39 -2.98 16.85
C GLY A 54 -7.14 -2.30 18.00
N GLN A 55 -6.65 -2.39 19.24
CA GLN A 55 -7.12 -1.55 20.35
C GLN A 55 -6.39 -0.21 20.44
N GLN A 56 -5.19 -0.11 19.86
CA GLN A 56 -4.34 1.08 19.93
C GLN A 56 -4.34 1.88 18.63
N PHE A 57 -4.37 1.17 17.49
CA PHE A 57 -4.15 1.75 16.18
C PHE A 57 -5.23 1.34 15.20
N ASP A 58 -5.29 2.07 14.09
CA ASP A 58 -6.07 1.71 12.91
C ASP A 58 -5.31 2.05 11.62
N VAL A 59 -5.93 1.75 10.49
CA VAL A 59 -5.46 2.28 9.20
C VAL A 59 -6.63 2.88 8.43
N ALA A 60 -6.44 4.12 7.99
CA ALA A 60 -7.37 4.81 7.10
C ALA A 60 -6.73 5.04 5.72
N VAL A 61 -7.47 4.67 4.68
CA VAL A 61 -7.14 5.03 3.29
C VAL A 61 -7.76 6.38 2.98
N VAL A 62 -6.90 7.36 2.70
CA VAL A 62 -7.27 8.76 2.51
C VAL A 62 -6.76 9.28 1.16
N ASN A 63 -7.13 10.52 0.81
CA ASN A 63 -6.51 11.27 -0.27
C ASN A 63 -5.29 12.06 0.24
N GLN A 64 -4.60 12.75 -0.67
CA GLN A 64 -3.42 13.55 -0.33
C GLN A 64 -3.71 14.59 0.76
N THR A 65 -4.84 15.32 0.65
CA THR A 65 -5.22 16.31 1.67
C THR A 65 -5.37 15.66 3.04
N GLY A 66 -6.08 14.54 3.14
CA GLY A 66 -6.27 13.82 4.39
C GLY A 66 -4.97 13.32 4.99
N HIS A 67 -4.03 12.88 4.16
CA HIS A 67 -2.68 12.50 4.59
C HIS A 67 -1.85 13.67 5.13
N ASP A 68 -1.89 14.80 4.41
CA ASP A 68 -1.09 15.98 4.76
C ASP A 68 -1.63 16.64 6.03
N SER A 69 -2.96 16.66 6.21
CA SER A 69 -3.62 17.22 7.39
C SER A 69 -3.91 16.21 8.50
N CYS A 70 -3.55 14.93 8.34
CA CYS A 70 -3.87 13.87 9.29
C CYS A 70 -5.36 13.81 9.66
N SER A 71 -6.23 13.79 8.64
CA SER A 71 -7.67 13.80 8.82
C SER A 71 -8.38 12.92 7.80
N LEU A 72 -9.58 12.46 8.14
CA LEU A 72 -10.43 11.73 7.21
C LEU A 72 -11.04 12.68 6.18
N ASN A 73 -10.86 12.37 4.90
CA ASN A 73 -11.60 13.00 3.81
C ASN A 73 -12.91 12.27 3.51
N GLU A 74 -13.78 12.90 2.70
CA GLU A 74 -15.00 12.25 2.20
C GLU A 74 -14.65 10.97 1.44
N GLY A 75 -15.33 9.87 1.79
CA GLY A 75 -15.11 8.55 1.18
C GLY A 75 -13.89 7.78 1.70
N ALA A 76 -13.20 8.29 2.73
CA ALA A 76 -12.14 7.54 3.40
C ALA A 76 -12.67 6.22 3.97
N LYS A 77 -11.83 5.18 3.93
CA LYS A 77 -12.13 3.86 4.50
C LYS A 77 -11.21 3.62 5.67
N VAL A 78 -11.80 3.26 6.82
CA VAL A 78 -11.04 2.96 8.04
C VAL A 78 -11.17 1.47 8.35
N PHE A 79 -10.07 0.86 8.74
CA PHE A 79 -9.96 -0.55 9.07
C PHE A 79 -9.45 -0.71 10.50
N HIS A 80 -9.99 -1.69 11.22
CA HIS A 80 -9.76 -1.88 12.66
C HIS A 80 -9.47 -3.33 13.02
N SER A 81 -9.15 -4.21 12.06
CA SER A 81 -9.04 -5.64 12.36
C SER A 81 -7.71 -5.99 13.05
N GLY A 82 -6.68 -5.13 12.89
CA GLY A 82 -5.32 -5.41 13.34
C GLY A 82 -4.55 -6.35 12.41
N ASN A 83 -5.18 -6.79 11.30
CA ASN A 83 -4.58 -7.59 10.24
C ASN A 83 -5.28 -7.29 8.91
N ASP A 84 -5.16 -6.06 8.44
CA ASP A 84 -5.89 -5.55 7.29
C ASP A 84 -5.09 -5.71 6.00
N LYS A 85 -5.68 -6.39 5.02
CA LYS A 85 -5.08 -6.59 3.69
C LYS A 85 -5.71 -5.62 2.69
N ILE A 86 -4.94 -4.63 2.26
CA ILE A 86 -5.40 -3.55 1.37
C ILE A 86 -4.69 -3.65 0.02
N GLN A 87 -5.47 -3.61 -1.07
CA GLN A 87 -4.93 -3.62 -2.43
C GLN A 87 -4.57 -2.21 -2.89
N LEU A 88 -3.40 -2.04 -3.50
CA LEU A 88 -2.95 -0.78 -4.05
C LEU A 88 -3.66 -0.45 -5.36
N ALA A 89 -4.17 0.78 -5.46
CA ALA A 89 -4.65 1.35 -6.71
C ALA A 89 -3.48 1.88 -7.55
N PHE A 90 -3.69 2.05 -8.86
CA PHE A 90 -2.70 2.74 -9.70
C PHE A 90 -2.54 4.22 -9.27
N GLY A 91 -1.31 4.69 -9.22
CA GLY A 91 -0.96 6.04 -8.80
C GLY A 91 -0.77 6.17 -7.29
N ALA A 92 -1.12 7.33 -6.74
CA ALA A 92 -0.88 7.65 -5.34
C ALA A 92 -1.92 6.97 -4.42
N ASN A 93 -1.42 6.31 -3.38
CA ASN A 93 -2.17 5.69 -2.29
C ASN A 93 -1.68 6.29 -0.98
N TYR A 94 -2.59 6.72 -0.11
CA TYR A 94 -2.25 7.38 1.13
C TYR A 94 -2.91 6.68 2.31
N PHE A 95 -2.12 6.48 3.37
CA PHE A 95 -2.51 5.75 4.57
C PHE A 95 -2.15 6.57 5.81
N ILE A 96 -3.04 6.60 6.79
CA ILE A 96 -2.80 7.24 8.09
C ILE A 96 -3.35 6.36 9.21
N ASP A 97 -2.83 6.52 10.41
CA ASP A 97 -3.58 6.22 11.64
C ASP A 97 -4.52 7.40 11.92
N THR A 98 -5.75 7.15 12.38
CA THR A 98 -6.74 8.21 12.59
C THR A 98 -6.51 9.05 13.84
N VAL A 99 -5.62 8.64 14.75
CA VAL A 99 -5.17 9.46 15.87
C VAL A 99 -4.25 10.54 15.34
N ALA A 100 -4.78 11.77 15.23
CA ALA A 100 -4.11 12.89 14.57
C ALA A 100 -2.67 13.15 15.07
N ASP A 101 -2.43 13.04 16.38
CA ASP A 101 -1.10 13.24 16.97
C ASP A 101 -0.11 12.13 16.56
N LEU A 102 -0.56 10.88 16.43
CA LEU A 102 0.28 9.76 15.96
C LEU A 102 0.58 9.89 14.46
N CYS A 103 -0.42 10.22 13.65
CA CYS A 103 -0.23 10.51 12.24
C CYS A 103 0.75 11.66 12.02
N ALA A 104 0.59 12.75 12.77
CA ALA A 104 1.49 13.91 12.69
C ALA A 104 2.91 13.57 13.14
N ALA A 105 3.06 12.62 14.06
CA ALA A 105 4.34 12.09 14.51
C ALA A 105 4.99 11.08 13.53
N GLY A 106 4.30 10.71 12.44
CA GLY A 106 4.86 9.87 11.37
C GLY A 106 4.15 8.54 11.13
N MET A 107 3.04 8.26 11.83
CA MET A 107 2.22 7.07 11.59
C MET A 107 1.30 7.26 10.37
N LYS A 108 1.95 7.49 9.23
CA LYS A 108 1.37 7.71 7.91
C LYS A 108 2.35 7.31 6.81
N MET A 109 1.86 7.00 5.63
CA MET A 109 2.71 6.80 4.46
C MET A 109 2.00 7.12 3.14
N ALA A 110 2.80 7.56 2.17
CA ALA A 110 2.42 7.70 0.78
C ALA A 110 3.13 6.68 -0.11
N ILE A 111 2.38 5.98 -0.96
CA ILE A 111 2.91 5.03 -1.95
C ILE A 111 2.43 5.44 -3.34
N ASN A 112 3.35 5.58 -4.29
CA ASN A 112 3.02 5.72 -5.70
C ASN A 112 3.20 4.37 -6.41
N ALA A 113 2.09 3.69 -6.69
CA ALA A 113 2.08 2.40 -7.35
C ALA A 113 2.02 2.57 -8.88
N THR A 114 2.96 1.96 -9.58
CA THR A 114 3.06 2.05 -11.04
C THR A 114 2.23 0.96 -11.73
N ALA A 115 2.18 0.96 -13.05
CA ALA A 115 1.55 -0.15 -13.78
C ALA A 115 2.32 -1.45 -13.50
N PRO A 116 1.65 -2.59 -13.31
CA PRO A 116 2.31 -3.88 -13.22
C PRO A 116 3.30 -4.09 -14.38
N PRO A 117 4.42 -4.80 -14.16
CA PRO A 117 5.32 -5.15 -15.24
C PRO A 117 4.53 -5.83 -16.36
N PRO A 118 4.83 -5.54 -17.63
CA PRO A 118 4.23 -6.26 -18.74
C PRO A 118 4.38 -7.76 -18.50
N SER A 119 3.27 -8.49 -18.61
CA SER A 119 3.29 -9.93 -18.67
C SER A 119 4.16 -10.34 -19.87
N VAL A 120 5.35 -10.88 -19.61
CA VAL A 120 6.23 -11.44 -20.66
C VAL A 120 5.67 -12.76 -21.19
#